data_AF-A0A2E7PRR3-F1
#
_entry.id   AF-A0A2E7PRR3-F1
#
_cell.length_a   1.000
_cell.length_b   1.000
_cell.length_c   1.000
_cell.angle_alpha   90.00
_cell.angle_beta   90.00
_cell.angle_gamma   90.00
#
_symmetry.space_group_name_H-M   'P 1'
#
loop_
_entity.id
_entity.type
_entity.pdbx_description
1 polymer ?
#
loop_
_entity_poly.entity_id
_entity_poly.type
_entity_poly.pdbx_seq_one_letter_code
_entity_poly.pdbx_strand_id
1 'polypeptide(L)'
;FFNGERVPYQGSSGYSSGYGGYGGYGGYGGYTQFLDVGITLDVTPYITPDDLVVMEIAQTISELEGFVDTGGGQVEGGGMKAPQTVEREATSTIAVKDGDTILLGGYIRAAKNDTESGVPFLKDIPFLGNLFKNNSQQNKRSELLVLIRPTILDTPEEAALMSTQERMRLPGVREAEAEFTEDERKRLQRVDRKLGSPSGSKAEQKSASPPGRNTNINPAH
;
A
#
# COMPACT_ATOMS: atom_id res chain seq x y z
N PHE A 1 4.52 12.59 5.01
CA PHE A 1 4.01 12.01 3.74
C PHE A 1 4.79 10.74 3.46
N PHE A 2 4.15 9.69 2.96
CA PHE A 2 4.83 8.46 2.55
C PHE A 2 4.34 8.02 1.17
N ASN A 3 5.27 7.66 0.30
CA ASN A 3 5.01 7.02 -0.99
C ASN A 3 5.96 5.84 -1.14
N GLY A 4 5.40 4.62 -1.10
CA GLY A 4 6.18 3.40 -1.13
C GLY A 4 5.32 2.16 -1.08
N GLU A 5 5.98 1.02 -0.89
CA GLU A 5 5.38 -0.29 -0.78
C GLU A 5 5.73 -0.95 0.55
N ARG A 6 4.91 -1.92 0.97
CA ARG A 6 5.17 -2.73 2.16
C ARG A 6 5.73 -4.08 1.73
N VAL A 7 6.97 -4.35 2.10
CA VAL A 7 7.67 -5.60 1.77
C VAL A 7 7.44 -6.60 2.89
N PRO A 8 6.75 -7.74 2.64
CA PRO A 8 6.58 -8.77 3.65
C PRO A 8 7.87 -9.57 3.86
N TYR A 9 8.16 -9.94 5.09
CA TYR A 9 9.25 -10.86 5.44
C TYR A 9 8.89 -11.76 6.62
N GLN A 10 9.54 -12.92 6.71
CA GLN A 10 9.25 -13.89 7.76
C GLN A 10 10.07 -13.58 9.02
N GLY A 11 9.39 -13.43 10.16
CA GLY A 11 10.00 -13.44 11.49
C GLY A 11 9.96 -14.82 12.12
N SER A 12 10.93 -15.13 12.98
CA SER A 12 10.93 -16.36 13.77
C SER A 12 10.17 -16.15 15.09
N SER A 13 9.21 -17.04 15.38
CA SER A 13 8.65 -17.16 16.72
C SER A 13 9.57 -18.05 17.56
N GLY A 14 9.89 -17.61 18.77
CA GLY A 14 10.72 -18.34 19.72
C GLY A 14 10.12 -19.71 20.09
N TYR A 15 11.02 -20.62 20.47
CA TYR A 15 10.71 -21.99 20.89
C TYR A 15 9.54 -22.07 21.89
N SER A 16 8.49 -22.81 21.54
CA SER A 16 7.52 -23.29 22.53
C SER A 16 8.13 -24.51 23.24
N SER A 17 8.67 -24.32 24.44
CA SER A 17 9.15 -25.39 25.30
C SER A 17 7.97 -26.11 25.96
N GLY A 18 7.44 -27.13 25.30
CA GLY A 18 6.50 -28.07 25.92
C GLY A 18 7.21 -28.97 26.93
N TYR A 19 6.91 -28.82 28.22
CA TYR A 19 7.21 -29.86 29.22
C TYR A 19 6.24 -31.02 29.02
N GLY A 20 6.70 -32.15 28.48
CA GLY A 20 5.90 -33.39 28.42
C GLY A 20 6.42 -34.37 27.38
N GLY A 21 6.75 -35.58 27.83
CA GLY A 21 7.46 -36.60 27.05
C GLY A 21 6.73 -37.14 25.81
N TYR A 22 7.52 -37.87 25.02
CA TYR A 22 7.18 -38.64 23.82
C TYR A 22 6.85 -37.82 22.55
N GLY A 23 7.89 -37.61 21.72
CA GLY A 23 7.74 -37.48 20.27
C GLY A 23 6.98 -36.26 19.74
N GLY A 24 7.35 -35.05 20.16
CA GLY A 24 6.80 -33.81 19.61
C GLY A 24 7.63 -33.28 18.44
N TYR A 25 7.06 -33.23 17.23
CA TYR A 25 7.56 -32.38 16.14
C TYR A 25 7.33 -30.92 16.54
N GLY A 26 8.39 -30.22 16.96
CA GLY A 26 8.33 -28.79 17.19
C GLY A 26 8.10 -28.06 15.87
N GLY A 27 6.88 -27.56 15.65
CA GLY A 27 6.56 -26.71 14.51
C GLY A 27 7.11 -25.30 14.74
N TYR A 28 8.04 -24.87 13.89
CA TYR A 28 8.44 -23.47 13.81
C TYR A 28 7.29 -22.67 13.20
N GLY A 29 6.56 -21.93 14.03
CA GLY A 29 5.57 -20.96 13.56
C GLY A 29 6.28 -19.69 13.08
N GLY A 30 6.43 -19.53 11.77
CA GLY A 30 6.85 -18.24 11.20
C GLY A 30 5.67 -17.26 11.20
N TYR A 31 5.90 -16.00 11.61
CA TYR A 31 4.92 -14.93 11.42
C TYR A 31 5.40 -13.97 10.34
N THR A 32 4.46 -13.34 9.63
CA THR A 32 4.79 -12.36 8.59
C THR A 32 4.88 -10.97 9.23
N GLN A 33 5.98 -10.28 8.97
CA GLN A 33 6.20 -8.87 9.27
C GLN A 33 6.22 -8.06 7.98
N PHE A 34 6.08 -6.74 8.08
CA PHE A 34 6.10 -5.84 6.95
C PHE A 34 7.13 -4.74 7.19
N LEU A 35 7.91 -4.43 6.16
CA LEU A 35 8.87 -3.32 6.13
C LEU A 35 8.38 -2.29 5.11
N ASP A 36 8.27 -1.03 5.52
CA ASP A 36 7.88 0.07 4.63
C ASP A 36 9.11 0.54 3.86
N VAL A 37 9.07 0.41 2.53
CA VAL A 37 10.15 0.80 1.62
C VAL A 37 9.62 1.85 0.65
N GLY A 38 10.24 3.02 0.64
CA GLY A 38 9.83 4.13 -0.21
C GLY A 38 10.36 5.46 0.28
N ILE A 39 9.68 6.53 -0.12
CA ILE A 39 10.04 7.91 0.21
C ILE A 39 9.14 8.40 1.33
N THR A 40 9.75 8.78 2.44
CA THR A 40 9.13 9.51 3.54
C THR A 40 9.60 10.95 3.51
N LEU A 41 8.65 11.88 3.66
CA LEU A 41 8.92 13.31 3.73
C LEU A 41 8.13 13.91 4.90
N ASP A 42 8.84 14.42 5.88
CA ASP A 42 8.29 15.13 7.02
C ASP A 42 8.69 16.60 6.96
N VAL A 43 7.69 17.47 7.03
CA VAL A 43 7.87 18.92 6.85
C VAL A 43 7.19 19.63 8.00
N THR A 44 7.96 20.46 8.71
CA THR A 44 7.47 21.30 9.79
C THR A 44 7.62 22.77 9.37
N PRO A 45 6.54 23.42 8.93
CA PRO A 45 6.56 24.83 8.55
C PRO A 45 6.33 25.76 9.75
N TYR A 46 6.92 26.95 9.71
CA TYR A 46 6.54 28.10 10.52
C TYR A 46 6.69 29.40 9.74
N ILE A 47 5.86 30.40 10.06
CA ILE A 47 5.85 31.70 9.39
C ILE A 47 6.61 32.69 10.28
N THR A 48 7.52 33.44 9.67
CA THR A 48 8.27 34.52 10.33
C THR A 48 7.52 35.85 10.21
N PRO A 49 7.84 36.85 11.05
CA PRO A 49 7.26 38.19 10.93
C PRO A 49 7.53 38.91 9.60
N ASP A 50 8.55 38.47 8.85
CA ASP A 50 8.93 39.00 7.54
C ASP A 50 8.22 38.27 6.37
N ASP A 51 7.12 37.56 6.65
CA ASP A 51 6.33 36.74 5.71
C ASP A 51 7.13 35.65 4.98
N LEU A 52 8.26 35.21 5.56
CA LEU A 52 8.98 34.03 5.10
C LEU A 52 8.39 32.78 5.76
N VAL A 53 8.17 31.76 4.95
CA VAL A 53 7.84 30.40 5.39
C VAL A 53 9.15 29.65 5.56
N VAL A 54 9.49 29.36 6.81
CA VAL A 54 10.63 28.52 7.14
C VAL A 54 10.15 27.09 7.31
N MET A 55 10.81 26.15 6.65
CA MET A 55 10.46 24.74 6.68
C MET A 55 11.66 23.94 7.14
N GLU A 56 11.47 23.15 8.20
CA GLU A 56 12.36 22.05 8.54
C GLU A 56 11.86 20.80 7.83
N ILE A 57 12.73 20.20 7.01
CA ILE A 57 12.39 19.08 6.15
C ILE A 57 13.31 17.92 6.48
N ALA A 58 12.72 16.79 6.83
CA ALA A 58 13.39 15.51 6.97
C ALA A 58 12.87 14.57 5.87
N GLN A 59 13.77 14.12 5.00
CA GLN A 59 13.46 13.17 3.95
C GLN A 59 14.23 11.88 4.19
N THR A 60 13.51 10.75 4.10
CA THR A 60 14.11 9.41 4.08
C THR A 60 13.72 8.70 2.81
N ILE A 61 14.69 8.14 2.10
CA ILE A 61 14.49 7.31 0.91
C ILE A 61 15.00 5.92 1.25
N SER A 62 14.10 4.95 1.35
CA SER A 62 14.41 3.55 1.55
C SER A 62 14.21 2.79 0.24
N GLU A 63 15.23 2.04 -0.18
CA GLU A 63 15.20 1.19 -1.36
C GLU A 63 15.48 -0.26 -0.97
N LEU A 64 14.71 -1.22 -1.50
CA LEU A 64 14.98 -2.64 -1.37
C LEU A 64 16.11 -3.05 -2.34
N GLU A 65 17.26 -3.48 -1.81
CA GLU A 65 18.36 -4.00 -2.63
C GLU A 65 18.21 -5.49 -2.93
N GLY A 66 17.56 -6.23 -2.03
CA GLY A 66 17.33 -7.65 -2.20
C GLY A 66 16.96 -8.32 -0.90
N PHE A 67 17.24 -9.61 -0.81
CA PHE A 67 17.01 -10.41 0.38
C PHE A 67 18.27 -11.16 0.75
N VAL A 68 18.65 -11.09 2.02
CA VAL A 68 19.78 -11.82 2.60
C VAL A 68 19.26 -13.02 3.37
N ASP A 69 19.99 -14.13 3.28
CA ASP A 69 19.72 -15.31 4.09
C ASP A 69 20.20 -15.02 5.52
N THR A 70 19.28 -15.01 6.47
CA THR A 70 19.58 -14.77 7.89
C THR A 70 19.81 -16.08 8.67
N GLY A 71 19.83 -17.22 7.98
CA GLY A 71 19.93 -18.54 8.59
C GLY A 71 18.64 -18.96 9.31
N GLY A 72 18.63 -20.20 9.83
CA GLY A 72 17.53 -20.72 10.66
C GLY A 72 16.84 -22.00 10.15
N GLY A 73 17.31 -22.60 9.05
CA GLY A 73 16.91 -23.94 8.61
C GLY A 73 18.09 -24.90 8.66
N GLN A 74 17.93 -26.07 9.30
CA GLN A 74 18.92 -27.17 9.28
C GLN A 74 19.00 -27.88 7.91
N VAL A 75 18.41 -27.30 6.85
CA VAL A 75 18.28 -27.88 5.52
C VAL A 75 18.78 -26.86 4.50
N GLU A 76 19.70 -27.26 3.62
CA GLU A 76 20.13 -26.44 2.47
C GLU A 76 18.89 -25.99 1.68
N GLY A 77 18.71 -24.68 1.54
CA GLY A 77 17.57 -24.08 0.82
C GLY A 77 16.36 -23.70 1.68
N GLY A 78 16.39 -23.94 3.01
CA GLY A 78 15.31 -23.59 3.94
C GLY A 78 15.57 -22.34 4.81
N GLY A 79 16.51 -21.47 4.43
CA GLY A 79 16.88 -20.27 5.19
C GLY A 79 15.79 -19.20 5.18
N MET A 80 15.56 -18.56 6.34
CA MET A 80 14.71 -17.37 6.42
C MET A 80 15.42 -16.22 5.70
N LYS A 81 14.68 -15.50 4.86
CA LYS A 81 15.20 -14.36 4.09
C LYS A 81 14.68 -13.06 4.68
N ALA A 82 15.59 -12.14 4.99
CA ALA A 82 15.26 -10.79 5.42
C ALA A 82 15.52 -9.78 4.30
N PRO A 83 14.68 -8.76 4.13
CA PRO A 83 14.91 -7.70 3.17
C PRO A 83 16.16 -6.92 3.57
N GLN A 84 17.05 -6.68 2.61
CA GLN A 84 18.15 -5.75 2.74
C GLN A 84 17.73 -4.43 2.08
N THR A 85 17.66 -3.37 2.88
CA THR A 85 17.36 -2.02 2.40
C THR A 85 18.59 -1.12 2.46
N VAL A 86 18.61 -0.13 1.57
CA VAL A 86 19.52 1.00 1.66
C VAL A 86 18.70 2.24 1.91
N GLU A 87 19.04 2.95 2.98
CA GLU A 87 18.37 4.17 3.39
C GLU A 87 19.27 5.38 3.14
N ARG A 88 18.66 6.46 2.69
CA ARG A 88 19.29 7.76 2.51
C ARG A 88 18.45 8.79 3.21
N GLU A 89 19.10 9.57 4.07
CA GLU A 89 18.44 10.59 4.86
C GLU A 89 19.01 11.96 4.51
N ALA A 90 18.14 12.95 4.40
CA ALA A 90 18.50 14.33 4.19
C ALA A 90 17.64 15.22 5.09
N THR A 91 18.31 16.07 5.87
CA THR A 91 17.66 17.10 6.68
C THR A 91 18.06 18.46 6.15
N SER A 92 17.10 19.36 6.00
CA SER A 92 17.35 20.71 5.51
C SER A 92 16.39 21.71 6.16
N THR A 93 16.90 22.90 6.44
CA THR A 93 16.10 24.04 6.87
C THR A 93 16.17 25.11 5.80
N ILE A 94 15.03 25.52 5.29
CA ILE A 94 14.92 26.50 4.19
C ILE A 94 13.99 27.64 4.59
N ALA A 95 14.27 28.84 4.12
CA ALA A 95 13.38 29.99 4.23
C ALA A 95 12.97 30.43 2.82
N VAL A 96 11.67 30.43 2.56
CA VAL A 96 11.11 30.69 1.22
C VAL A 96 9.92 31.63 1.37
N LYS A 97 9.70 32.50 0.39
CA LYS A 97 8.51 33.34 0.36
C LYS A 97 7.26 32.51 0.06
N ASP A 98 6.11 33.01 0.47
CA ASP A 98 4.84 32.43 0.08
C ASP A 98 4.72 32.29 -1.45
N GLY A 99 4.27 31.13 -1.91
CA GLY A 99 4.06 30.86 -3.33
C GLY A 99 5.31 30.66 -4.18
N ASP A 100 6.52 30.83 -3.63
CA ASP A 100 7.77 30.55 -4.36
C ASP A 100 8.12 29.06 -4.28
N THR A 101 8.50 28.48 -5.42
CA THR A 101 8.91 27.07 -5.47
C THR A 101 10.42 26.96 -5.34
N ILE A 102 10.91 26.08 -4.48
CA ILE A 102 12.33 25.73 -4.43
C ILE A 102 12.58 24.25 -4.69
N LEU A 103 13.75 23.96 -5.26
CA LEU A 103 14.28 22.61 -5.41
C LEU A 103 15.18 22.30 -4.21
N LEU A 104 14.79 21.33 -3.40
CA LEU A 104 15.61 20.88 -2.27
C LEU A 104 16.82 20.08 -2.74
N GLY A 105 16.62 19.30 -3.80
CA GLY A 105 17.65 18.42 -4.33
C GLY A 105 17.11 17.43 -5.35
N GLY A 106 18.05 16.67 -5.92
CA GLY A 106 17.78 15.58 -6.82
C GLY A 106 18.64 14.37 -6.48
N TYR A 107 18.05 13.18 -6.58
CA TYR A 107 18.77 11.91 -6.46
C TYR A 107 18.73 11.21 -7.82
N ILE A 108 19.91 11.03 -8.43
CA ILE A 108 20.06 10.32 -9.70
C ILE A 108 20.92 9.09 -9.43
N ARG A 109 20.36 7.91 -9.64
CA ARG A 109 21.06 6.64 -9.60
C ARG A 109 21.14 6.04 -10.98
N ALA A 110 22.33 5.65 -11.40
CA ALA A 110 22.54 4.82 -12.59
C ALA A 110 23.24 3.53 -12.15
N ALA A 111 22.66 2.39 -12.50
CA ALA A 111 23.25 1.07 -12.33
C ALA A 111 23.40 0.43 -13.71
N LYS A 112 24.63 -0.01 -14.03
CA LYS A 112 24.96 -0.76 -15.24
C LYS A 112 25.42 -2.14 -14.82
N ASN A 113 24.75 -3.17 -15.34
CA ASN A 113 25.12 -4.56 -15.12
C ASN A 113 25.41 -5.21 -16.47
N ASP A 114 26.68 -5.56 -16.69
CA ASP A 114 27.16 -6.21 -17.92
C ASP A 114 27.49 -7.67 -17.58
N THR A 115 26.69 -8.60 -18.10
CA THR A 115 26.90 -10.04 -17.92
C THR A 115 27.30 -10.66 -19.25
N GLU A 116 28.51 -11.22 -19.31
CA GLU A 116 28.97 -12.07 -20.41
C GLU A 116 28.93 -13.53 -19.95
N SER A 117 28.22 -14.38 -20.69
CA SER A 117 28.29 -15.83 -20.56
C SER A 117 28.62 -16.46 -21.90
N GLY A 118 29.24 -17.63 -21.93
CA GLY A 118 29.62 -18.27 -23.19
C GLY A 118 30.27 -19.62 -22.99
N VAL A 119 30.47 -20.34 -24.09
CA VAL A 119 31.14 -21.64 -24.06
C VAL A 119 32.64 -21.43 -23.79
N PRO A 120 33.24 -22.07 -22.76
CA PRO A 120 34.66 -21.96 -22.48
C PRO A 120 35.52 -22.28 -23.71
N PHE A 121 36.65 -21.57 -23.88
CA PHE A 121 37.58 -21.63 -25.02
C PHE A 121 37.03 -21.13 -26.38
N LEU A 122 35.78 -21.46 -26.72
CA LEU A 122 35.15 -21.06 -27.99
C LEU A 122 34.77 -19.58 -28.02
N LYS A 123 34.40 -19.01 -26.87
CA LYS A 123 34.02 -17.59 -26.75
C LYS A 123 35.16 -16.61 -27.01
N ASP A 124 36.42 -17.06 -26.90
CA ASP A 124 37.62 -16.22 -27.02
C ASP A 124 38.28 -16.32 -28.41
N ILE A 125 37.70 -17.10 -29.35
CA ILE A 125 38.23 -17.24 -30.72
C ILE A 125 38.04 -15.92 -31.49
N PRO A 126 39.10 -15.33 -32.08
CA PRO A 126 38.98 -14.15 -32.93
C PRO A 126 38.01 -14.40 -34.09
N PHE A 127 37.21 -13.39 -34.45
CA PHE A 127 36.18 -13.42 -35.52
C PHE A 127 34.96 -14.32 -35.26
N LEU A 128 35.08 -15.45 -34.54
CA LEU A 128 34.00 -16.43 -34.35
C LEU A 128 33.43 -16.47 -32.93
N GLY A 129 34.16 -15.98 -31.92
CA GLY A 129 33.77 -16.06 -30.52
C GLY A 129 32.44 -15.37 -30.18
N ASN A 130 32.02 -14.40 -30.99
CA ASN A 130 30.71 -13.74 -30.85
C ASN A 130 29.52 -14.69 -31.06
N LEU A 131 29.68 -15.80 -31.78
CA LEU A 131 28.60 -16.79 -31.97
C LEU A 131 28.46 -17.73 -30.76
N PHE A 132 29.46 -17.76 -29.88
CA PHE A 132 29.55 -18.66 -28.72
C PHE A 132 29.46 -17.94 -27.38
N LYS A 133 29.17 -16.63 -27.40
CA LYS A 133 28.90 -15.82 -26.20
C LYS A 133 27.53 -15.17 -26.28
N ASN A 134 26.95 -14.96 -25.10
CA ASN A 134 25.73 -14.23 -24.86
C ASN A 134 26.06 -13.05 -23.96
N ASN A 135 25.78 -11.85 -24.45
CA ASN A 135 26.01 -10.61 -23.72
C ASN A 135 24.66 -10.06 -23.30
N SER A 136 24.45 -9.90 -21.99
CA SER A 136 23.29 -9.19 -21.45
C SER A 136 23.77 -7.88 -20.82
N GLN A 137 23.17 -6.77 -21.26
CA GLN A 137 23.40 -5.46 -20.66
C GLN A 137 22.10 -4.97 -20.04
N GLN A 138 22.11 -4.69 -18.74
CA GLN A 138 20.99 -4.11 -18.03
C GLN A 138 21.37 -2.73 -17.49
N ASN A 139 20.67 -1.70 -17.97
CA ASN A 139 20.82 -0.33 -17.50
C ASN A 139 19.57 0.05 -16.68
N LYS A 140 19.74 0.41 -15.41
CA LYS A 140 18.67 0.95 -14.55
C LYS A 140 19.04 2.37 -14.14
N ARG A 141 18.18 3.34 -14.48
CA ARG A 141 18.31 4.74 -14.05
C ARG A 141 17.08 5.14 -13.24
N SER A 142 17.30 5.69 -12.06
CA SER A 142 16.25 6.17 -11.15
C SER A 142 16.54 7.63 -10.81
N GLU A 143 15.52 8.48 -10.94
CA GLU A 143 15.63 9.92 -10.69
C GLU A 143 14.52 10.37 -9.76
N LEU A 144 14.87 11.13 -8.73
CA LEU A 144 13.92 11.79 -7.84
C LEU A 144 14.27 13.27 -7.78
N LEU A 145 13.27 14.13 -7.99
CA LEU A 145 13.37 15.58 -7.80
C LEU A 145 12.36 15.98 -6.75
N VAL A 146 12.81 16.74 -5.75
CA VAL A 146 11.93 17.19 -4.65
C VAL A 146 11.77 18.70 -4.73
N LEU A 147 10.59 19.13 -5.15
CA LEU A 147 10.20 20.52 -5.20
C LEU A 147 9.21 20.80 -4.09
N ILE A 148 9.39 21.93 -3.40
CA ILE A 148 8.47 22.39 -2.37
C ILE A 148 8.07 23.82 -2.68
N ARG A 149 6.76 24.08 -2.57
CA ARG A 149 6.15 25.40 -2.70
C ARG A 149 5.26 25.61 -1.48
N PRO A 150 5.64 26.48 -0.52
CA PRO A 150 4.75 26.80 0.57
C PRO A 150 3.57 27.64 0.06
N THR A 151 2.44 27.53 0.74
CA THR A 151 1.29 28.42 0.52
C THR A 151 0.71 28.80 1.88
N ILE A 152 0.72 30.11 2.17
CA ILE A 152 0.11 30.68 3.36
C ILE A 152 -1.39 30.87 3.07
N LEU A 153 -2.22 30.43 4.00
CA LEU A 153 -3.68 30.58 3.95
C LEU A 153 -4.09 31.31 5.23
N ASP A 154 -4.34 32.60 5.13
CA ASP A 154 -4.56 33.48 6.28
C ASP A 154 -5.89 33.21 6.98
N THR A 155 -6.89 32.78 6.21
CA THR A 155 -8.24 32.51 6.72
C THR A 155 -8.69 31.08 6.47
N PRO A 156 -9.53 30.51 7.36
CA PRO A 156 -10.19 29.22 7.11
C PRO A 156 -11.05 29.21 5.85
N GLU A 157 -11.62 30.37 5.48
CA GLU A 157 -12.46 30.55 4.30
C GLU A 157 -11.65 30.43 3.02
N GLU A 158 -10.49 31.08 2.94
CA GLU A 158 -9.55 30.93 1.82
C GLU A 158 -9.02 29.50 1.73
N ALA A 159 -8.70 28.87 2.86
CA ALA A 159 -8.30 27.48 2.88
C ALA A 159 -9.40 26.55 2.33
N ALA A 160 -10.66 26.80 2.69
CA ALA A 160 -11.80 26.05 2.17
C ALA A 160 -11.99 26.26 0.66
N LEU A 161 -11.88 27.51 0.19
CA LEU A 161 -11.97 27.85 -1.23
C LEU A 161 -10.85 27.20 -2.04
N MET A 162 -9.61 27.29 -1.59
CA MET A 162 -8.45 26.70 -2.25
C MET A 162 -8.55 25.18 -2.27
N SER A 163 -8.96 24.54 -1.16
CA SER A 163 -9.17 23.09 -1.14
C SER A 163 -10.25 22.66 -2.12
N THR A 164 -11.34 23.42 -2.25
CA THR A 164 -12.44 23.13 -3.17
C THR A 164 -12.00 23.32 -4.62
N GLN A 165 -11.22 24.36 -4.91
CA GLN A 165 -10.67 24.63 -6.22
C GLN A 165 -9.68 23.55 -6.65
N GLU A 166 -8.81 23.12 -5.75
CA GLU A 166 -7.82 22.08 -6.04
C GLU A 166 -8.50 20.71 -6.26
N ARG A 167 -9.53 20.39 -5.48
CA ARG A 167 -10.40 19.23 -5.73
C ARG A 167 -11.02 19.25 -7.12
N MET A 168 -11.43 20.42 -7.61
CA MET A 168 -11.98 20.54 -8.97
C MET A 168 -10.94 20.29 -10.06
N ARG A 169 -9.66 20.57 -9.79
CA ARG A 169 -8.56 20.38 -10.75
C ARG A 169 -8.02 18.96 -10.79
N LEU A 170 -8.26 18.16 -9.76
CA LEU A 170 -7.78 16.78 -9.66
C LEU A 170 -8.91 15.80 -10.04
N PRO A 171 -8.98 15.32 -11.29
CA PRO A 171 -10.07 14.46 -11.75
C PRO A 171 -10.21 13.18 -10.93
N GLY A 172 -9.09 12.59 -10.46
CA GLY A 172 -9.11 11.37 -9.66
C GLY A 172 -9.68 11.53 -8.24
N VAL A 173 -9.64 12.74 -7.66
CA VAL A 173 -10.20 12.98 -6.31
C VAL A 173 -11.72 12.94 -6.37
N ARG A 174 -12.32 13.51 -7.42
CA ARG A 174 -13.77 13.54 -7.61
C ARG A 174 -14.35 12.13 -7.82
N GLU A 175 -13.65 11.30 -8.59
CA GLU A 175 -14.06 9.91 -8.84
C GLU A 175 -14.01 9.08 -7.56
N ALA A 176 -12.93 9.20 -6.79
CA ALA A 176 -12.80 8.52 -5.50
C ALA A 176 -13.88 8.97 -4.50
N GLU A 177 -14.14 10.27 -4.35
CA GLU A 177 -15.20 10.78 -3.46
C GLU A 177 -16.60 10.28 -3.85
N ALA A 178 -16.89 10.20 -5.15
CA ALA A 178 -18.15 9.66 -5.65
C ALA A 178 -18.29 8.16 -5.32
N GLU A 179 -17.22 7.38 -5.48
CA GLU A 179 -17.19 5.96 -5.09
C GLU A 179 -17.42 5.78 -3.59
N PHE A 180 -16.71 6.54 -2.74
CA PHE A 180 -16.89 6.50 -1.28
C PHE A 180 -18.31 6.87 -0.85
N THR A 181 -18.89 7.90 -1.47
CA THR A 181 -20.26 8.36 -1.15
C THR A 181 -21.31 7.31 -1.54
N GLU A 182 -21.14 6.68 -2.70
CA GLU A 182 -22.01 5.60 -3.16
C GLU A 182 -21.89 4.36 -2.25
N ASP A 183 -20.68 4.01 -1.81
CA ASP A 183 -20.47 2.91 -0.90
C ASP A 183 -21.04 3.15 0.49
N GLU A 184 -20.92 4.37 1.02
CA GLU A 184 -21.54 4.77 2.28
C GLU A 184 -23.07 4.72 2.17
N ARG A 185 -23.64 5.24 1.07
CA ARG A 185 -25.08 5.13 0.81
C ARG A 185 -25.54 3.68 0.73
N LYS A 186 -24.82 2.80 0.04
CA LYS A 186 -25.11 1.34 -0.01
C LYS A 186 -24.97 0.68 1.36
N ARG A 187 -24.03 1.12 2.19
CA ARG A 187 -23.82 0.63 3.56
C ARG A 187 -25.02 1.01 4.44
N LEU A 188 -25.44 2.27 4.41
CA LEU A 188 -26.59 2.78 5.15
C LEU A 188 -27.88 2.06 4.73
N GLN A 189 -28.13 1.87 3.44
CA GLN A 189 -29.29 1.10 2.96
C GLN A 189 -29.29 -0.37 3.44
N ARG A 190 -28.12 -1.01 3.53
CA ARG A 190 -27.99 -2.37 4.06
C ARG A 190 -28.26 -2.42 5.57
N VAL A 191 -27.84 -1.40 6.31
CA VAL A 191 -28.09 -1.26 7.75
C VAL A 191 -29.59 -1.06 8.00
N ASP A 192 -30.22 -0.14 7.28
CA ASP A 192 -31.65 0.15 7.40
C ASP A 192 -32.51 -1.07 7.07
N ARG A 193 -32.18 -1.80 5.99
CA ARG A 193 -32.87 -3.06 5.64
C ARG A 193 -32.74 -4.13 6.73
N LYS A 194 -31.62 -4.20 7.44
CA LYS A 194 -31.40 -5.15 8.55
C LYS A 194 -32.13 -4.74 9.82
N LEU A 195 -32.25 -3.44 10.09
CA LEU A 195 -33.00 -2.90 11.22
C LEU A 195 -34.52 -2.96 10.98
N GLY A 196 -34.97 -2.89 9.72
CA GLY A 196 -36.37 -2.96 9.31
C GLY A 196 -36.97 -4.36 9.17
N SER A 197 -36.19 -5.44 9.35
CA SER A 197 -36.73 -6.80 9.42
C SER A 197 -37.09 -7.15 10.87
N PRO A 198 -38.39 -7.31 11.22
CA PRO A 198 -38.76 -7.83 12.52
C PRO A 198 -38.36 -9.31 12.59
N SER A 199 -37.62 -9.68 13.62
CA SER A 199 -37.43 -11.06 14.03
C SER A 199 -38.78 -11.68 14.42
N GLY A 200 -39.20 -12.72 13.72
CA GLY A 200 -40.13 -13.74 14.25
C GLY A 200 -41.59 -13.69 13.75
N SER A 201 -41.99 -14.69 12.98
CA SER A 201 -43.02 -15.68 13.34
C SER A 201 -43.56 -16.40 12.10
N LYS A 202 -43.52 -17.73 12.13
CA LYS A 202 -44.67 -18.57 11.78
C LYS A 202 -44.38 -20.03 12.14
N ALA A 203 -44.86 -20.41 13.33
CA ALA A 203 -45.29 -21.76 13.60
C ALA A 203 -46.61 -22.02 12.84
N GLU A 204 -46.64 -23.13 12.10
CA GLU A 204 -47.68 -24.18 12.14
C GLU A 204 -49.16 -23.79 11.89
N GLN A 205 -49.77 -24.29 10.80
CA GLN A 205 -50.55 -25.55 10.77
C GLN A 205 -51.29 -25.70 9.42
N LYS A 206 -51.33 -26.94 8.90
CA LYS A 206 -51.86 -27.32 7.58
C LYS A 206 -52.77 -28.54 7.74
N SER A 207 -54.09 -28.40 7.56
CA SER A 207 -55.08 -29.48 7.25
C SER A 207 -56.47 -28.85 7.14
N ALA A 208 -57.43 -29.18 6.27
CA ALA A 208 -57.57 -30.00 5.07
C ALA A 208 -58.89 -29.49 4.39
N SER A 209 -59.07 -29.72 3.08
CA SER A 209 -60.28 -29.41 2.29
C SER A 209 -61.10 -30.70 2.01
N PRO A 210 -62.19 -30.70 1.20
CA PRO A 210 -63.56 -30.11 1.30
C PRO A 210 -64.61 -31.26 1.05
N PRO A 211 -65.78 -31.15 0.35
CA PRO A 211 -66.72 -30.06 0.01
C PRO A 211 -68.22 -30.40 0.29
N GLY A 212 -69.13 -29.43 0.12
CA GLY A 212 -70.59 -29.67 0.17
C GLY A 212 -71.38 -28.64 -0.65
N ARG A 213 -72.37 -29.10 -1.40
CA ARG A 213 -73.02 -28.50 -2.58
C ARG A 213 -74.48 -28.11 -2.28
N ASN A 214 -74.99 -27.09 -2.97
CA ASN A 214 -76.43 -26.72 -3.19
C ASN A 214 -77.23 -26.25 -1.95
N THR A 215 -78.27 -25.40 -2.01
CA THR A 215 -79.04 -24.71 -3.05
C THR A 215 -79.88 -23.61 -2.38
N ASN A 216 -80.03 -22.47 -3.06
CA ASN A 216 -81.23 -21.66 -3.31
C ASN A 216 -82.45 -21.59 -2.33
N ILE A 217 -83.08 -20.39 -2.34
CA ILE A 217 -84.50 -19.99 -2.07
C ILE A 217 -84.70 -18.99 -0.89
N ASN A 218 -84.82 -17.70 -1.24
CA ASN A 218 -85.79 -16.62 -0.91
C ASN A 218 -86.80 -16.75 0.28
N PRO A 219 -87.56 -15.69 0.67
CA PRO A 219 -87.25 -14.25 0.91
C PRO A 219 -87.90 -13.66 2.19
N ALA A 220 -87.61 -12.37 2.43
CA ALA A 220 -88.45 -11.29 2.99
C ALA A 220 -89.06 -11.40 4.41
N HIS A 221 -88.75 -10.38 5.21
CA HIS A 221 -89.74 -9.49 5.82
C HIS A 221 -89.23 -8.05 5.75
#